data_AF-A0A9P3GTA2-F1
#
_entry.id   AF-A0A9P3GTA2-F1
#
_cell.length_a   1.000
_cell.length_b   1.000
_cell.length_c   1.000
_cell.angle_alpha   90.00
_cell.angle_beta   90.00
_cell.angle_gamma   90.00
#
_symmetry.space_group_name_H-M   'P 1'
#
loop_
_entity.id
_entity.type
_entity.pdbx_description
1 polymer ?
#
loop_
_entity_poly.entity_id
_entity_poly.type
_entity_poly.pdbx_seq_one_letter_code
_entity_poly.pdbx_strand_id
1 'polypeptide(L)'
;MRSLVCVEHEDWDGTLDAIEHQGGKAGRDWVNDKRKSGFAFQGMCWFHSRIPLDIWQAGEPHSNMIEALHADANREGTGCSLLGGVARGRHLDETKMKSLEVQEATGVDSHYNFRGNTEKALRSLKLQQRSRRKVQATGDADILAANGRLDKTIYSLQRARSRFTATSQLALQRPDSGQVEKARRSVANAQTAYEKALQRSRNLIGTGTGSVKLKWPEFVQGHSEA
;
A
#
# COMPACT_ATOMS: atom_id res chain seq x y z
N MET A 1 10.47 19.35 -16.89
CA MET A 1 11.50 18.39 -17.32
C MET A 1 10.92 17.59 -18.47
N ARG A 2 11.57 17.61 -19.64
CA ARG A 2 11.22 16.69 -20.73
C ARG A 2 11.68 15.28 -20.31
N SER A 3 11.02 14.27 -20.84
CA SER A 3 11.44 12.87 -20.63
C SER A 3 12.84 12.67 -21.22
N LEU A 4 13.73 11.99 -20.50
CA LEU A 4 15.01 11.52 -21.08
C LEU A 4 14.78 10.46 -22.18
N VAL A 5 13.57 9.87 -22.24
CA VAL A 5 13.16 9.00 -23.35
C VAL A 5 12.80 9.85 -24.55
N CYS A 6 13.71 9.97 -25.51
CA CYS A 6 13.57 10.84 -26.68
C CYS A 6 14.47 10.40 -27.83
N VAL A 7 14.19 10.88 -29.05
CA VAL A 7 15.05 10.62 -30.21
C VAL A 7 16.35 11.41 -30.09
N GLU A 8 16.22 12.71 -29.85
CA GLU A 8 17.32 13.64 -29.63
C GLU A 8 16.93 14.55 -28.45
N HIS A 9 17.91 14.85 -27.59
CA HIS A 9 17.70 15.69 -26.42
C HIS A 9 18.50 16.99 -26.59
N GLU A 10 17.81 18.13 -26.51
CA GLU A 10 18.43 19.47 -26.73
C GLU A 10 19.57 19.77 -25.74
N ASP A 11 19.42 19.37 -24.47
CA ASP A 11 20.44 19.56 -23.42
C ASP A 11 20.54 18.32 -22.53
N TRP A 12 21.20 17.28 -23.05
CA TRP A 12 21.33 15.99 -22.38
C TRP A 12 22.14 16.11 -21.08
N ASP A 13 23.34 16.68 -21.18
CA ASP A 13 24.28 16.79 -20.06
C ASP A 13 23.75 17.73 -18.97
N GLY A 14 23.18 18.88 -19.34
CA GLY A 14 22.57 19.80 -18.37
C GLY A 14 21.38 19.18 -17.64
N THR A 15 20.63 18.28 -18.30
CA THR A 15 19.52 17.55 -17.66
C THR A 15 20.03 16.49 -16.68
N LEU A 16 21.10 15.76 -17.02
CA LEU A 16 21.73 14.82 -16.09
C LEU A 16 22.31 15.55 -14.88
N ASP A 17 23.01 16.67 -15.09
CA ASP A 17 23.55 17.51 -14.02
C ASP A 17 22.44 18.06 -13.14
N ALA A 18 21.32 18.50 -13.72
CA ALA A 18 20.15 18.92 -12.96
C ALA A 18 19.57 17.79 -12.09
N ILE A 19 19.50 16.55 -12.61
CA ILE A 19 19.04 15.39 -11.85
C ILE A 19 20.00 15.06 -10.70
N GLU A 20 21.31 15.10 -10.94
CA GLU A 20 22.32 14.87 -9.90
C GLU A 20 22.25 15.92 -8.78
N HIS A 21 22.13 17.20 -9.14
CA HIS A 21 22.16 18.29 -8.16
C HIS A 21 20.82 18.51 -7.45
N GLN A 22 19.70 18.44 -8.18
CA GLN A 22 18.37 18.71 -7.62
C GLN A 22 17.74 17.45 -7.00
N GLY A 23 18.08 16.25 -7.48
CA GLY A 23 17.57 14.98 -6.97
C GLY A 23 18.27 14.49 -5.69
N GLY A 24 19.26 15.22 -5.20
CA GLY A 24 20.01 14.90 -3.98
C GLY A 24 20.72 13.54 -4.08
N LYS A 25 20.79 12.78 -2.97
CA LYS A 25 21.44 11.46 -2.97
C LYS A 25 20.77 10.48 -3.96
N ALA A 26 19.44 10.48 -4.02
CA ALA A 26 18.71 9.57 -4.90
C ALA A 26 18.98 9.87 -6.38
N GLY A 27 19.01 11.15 -6.77
CA GLY A 27 19.35 11.57 -8.14
C GLY A 27 20.77 11.17 -8.53
N ARG A 28 21.77 11.46 -7.68
CA ARG A 28 23.16 11.06 -7.92
C ARG A 28 23.34 9.55 -8.00
N ASP A 29 22.71 8.80 -7.10
CA ASP A 29 22.79 7.33 -7.10
C ASP A 29 22.16 6.78 -8.39
N TRP A 30 21.03 7.35 -8.83
CA TRP A 30 20.37 6.96 -10.09
C TRP A 30 21.22 7.26 -11.32
N VAL A 31 21.78 8.48 -11.47
CA VAL A 31 22.62 8.81 -12.64
C VAL A 31 23.88 7.94 -12.66
N ASN A 32 24.51 7.71 -11.51
CA ASN A 32 25.67 6.82 -11.41
C ASN A 32 25.34 5.37 -11.76
N ASP A 33 24.19 4.86 -11.33
CA ASP A 33 23.71 3.53 -11.71
C ASP A 33 23.55 3.41 -13.23
N LYS A 34 22.92 4.40 -13.87
CA LYS A 34 22.72 4.43 -15.32
C LYS A 34 24.04 4.58 -16.08
N ARG A 35 24.99 5.40 -15.61
CA ARG A 35 26.37 5.46 -16.15
C ARG A 35 27.08 4.11 -16.05
N LYS A 36 27.00 3.44 -14.89
CA LYS A 36 27.64 2.13 -14.65
C LYS A 36 27.07 1.01 -15.52
N SER A 37 25.78 1.09 -15.87
CA SER A 37 25.15 0.10 -16.74
C SER A 37 25.78 0.07 -18.15
N GLY A 38 26.30 1.20 -18.63
CA GLY A 38 26.96 1.32 -19.94
C GLY A 38 26.02 1.33 -21.16
N PHE A 39 24.76 0.92 -21.00
CA PHE A 39 23.76 0.85 -22.07
C PHE A 39 22.45 1.61 -21.78
N ALA A 40 22.18 2.01 -20.52
CA ALA A 40 20.86 2.53 -20.16
C ALA A 40 20.55 3.89 -20.82
N PHE A 41 21.55 4.76 -21.00
CA PHE A 41 21.35 6.06 -21.66
C PHE A 41 21.15 5.91 -23.16
N GLN A 42 21.87 5.00 -23.80
CA GLN A 42 21.64 4.56 -25.17
C GLN A 42 20.28 3.86 -25.34
N GLY A 43 19.77 3.31 -24.23
CA GLY A 43 18.42 2.81 -24.08
C GLY A 43 17.36 3.91 -24.15
N MET A 44 17.58 4.99 -23.40
CA MET A 44 16.64 6.11 -23.22
C MET A 44 16.68 7.09 -24.39
N CYS A 45 17.85 7.41 -24.94
CA CYS A 45 17.98 8.38 -26.02
C CYS A 45 18.56 7.72 -27.27
N TRP A 46 17.82 7.79 -28.39
CA TRP A 46 18.25 7.20 -29.65
C TRP A 46 19.56 7.80 -30.15
N PHE A 47 19.76 9.13 -30.02
CA PHE A 47 20.97 9.82 -30.47
C PHE A 47 22.26 9.21 -29.89
N HIS A 48 22.20 8.66 -28.68
CA HIS A 48 23.32 7.99 -28.05
C HIS A 48 23.38 6.48 -28.36
N SER A 49 22.34 5.94 -28.98
CA SER A 49 22.21 4.54 -29.35
C SER A 49 22.95 4.20 -30.65
N ARG A 50 23.25 2.91 -30.81
CA ARG A 50 23.76 2.33 -32.07
C ARG A 50 22.67 1.57 -32.83
N ILE A 51 21.43 1.63 -32.35
CA ILE A 51 20.27 0.94 -32.92
C ILE A 51 19.69 1.82 -34.04
N PRO A 52 19.35 1.26 -35.21
CA PRO A 52 18.62 1.99 -36.26
C PRO A 52 17.31 2.64 -35.73
N LEU A 53 16.99 3.85 -36.20
CA LEU A 53 15.88 4.66 -35.65
C LEU A 53 14.52 3.98 -35.77
N ASP A 54 14.26 3.33 -36.91
CA ASP A 54 13.06 2.55 -37.19
C ASP A 54 12.88 1.40 -36.20
N ILE A 55 13.97 0.69 -35.88
CA ILE A 55 13.98 -0.39 -34.89
C ILE A 55 13.78 0.17 -33.47
N TRP A 56 14.43 1.29 -33.16
CA TRP A 56 14.33 1.94 -31.85
C TRP A 56 12.90 2.47 -31.59
N GLN A 57 12.25 3.04 -32.61
CA GLN A 57 10.88 3.56 -32.54
C GLN A 57 9.82 2.47 -32.53
N ALA A 58 10.14 1.25 -32.98
CA ALA A 58 9.21 0.11 -32.93
C ALA A 58 8.95 -0.36 -31.49
N GLY A 59 9.76 0.05 -30.50
CA GLY A 59 9.55 -0.25 -29.08
C GLY A 59 8.41 0.56 -28.45
N GLU A 60 7.67 -0.05 -27.51
CA GLU A 60 6.68 0.66 -26.69
C GLU A 60 7.35 1.79 -25.89
N PRO A 61 6.73 2.99 -25.72
CA PRO A 61 7.36 4.15 -25.08
C PRO A 61 7.63 4.01 -23.57
N HIS A 62 7.55 2.80 -23.02
CA HIS A 62 7.66 2.48 -21.62
C HIS A 62 9.12 2.17 -21.29
N SER A 63 9.78 3.06 -20.54
CA SER A 63 11.24 3.02 -20.30
C SER A 63 11.74 1.66 -19.80
N ASN A 64 11.00 0.98 -18.91
CA ASN A 64 11.45 -0.28 -18.32
C ASN A 64 11.55 -1.44 -19.32
N MET A 65 10.65 -1.51 -20.31
CA MET A 65 10.65 -2.60 -21.29
C MET A 65 11.71 -2.36 -22.35
N ILE A 66 11.80 -1.12 -22.84
CA ILE A 66 12.87 -0.68 -23.75
C ILE A 66 14.24 -0.87 -23.11
N GLU A 67 14.43 -0.46 -21.85
CA GLU A 67 15.69 -0.62 -21.13
C GLU A 67 16.11 -2.09 -21.04
N ALA A 68 15.16 -3.01 -20.81
CA ALA A 68 15.45 -4.44 -20.75
C ALA A 68 15.79 -5.03 -22.13
N LEU A 69 15.03 -4.68 -23.18
CA LEU A 69 15.30 -5.14 -24.55
C LEU A 69 16.64 -4.61 -25.06
N HIS A 70 16.95 -3.35 -24.76
CA HIS A 70 18.22 -2.74 -25.14
C HIS A 70 19.36 -3.28 -24.28
N ALA A 71 19.12 -3.68 -23.03
CA ALA A 71 20.09 -4.41 -22.22
C ALA A 71 20.46 -5.75 -22.87
N ASP A 72 19.46 -6.54 -23.27
CA ASP A 72 19.68 -7.83 -23.93
C ASP A 72 20.52 -7.63 -25.21
N ALA A 73 20.10 -6.73 -26.11
CA ALA A 73 20.80 -6.46 -27.35
C ALA A 73 22.24 -5.96 -27.15
N ASN A 74 22.47 -5.06 -26.19
CA ASN A 74 23.79 -4.50 -25.93
C ASN A 74 24.71 -5.46 -25.15
N ARG A 75 24.15 -6.38 -24.34
CA ARG A 75 24.94 -7.33 -23.52
C ARG A 75 25.28 -8.62 -24.24
N GLU A 76 24.42 -9.12 -25.13
CA GLU A 76 24.59 -10.43 -25.79
C GLU A 76 25.92 -10.52 -26.58
N GLY A 77 26.39 -9.39 -27.13
CA GLY A 77 27.67 -9.29 -27.86
C GLY A 77 28.87 -8.86 -27.02
N THR A 78 28.70 -8.56 -25.73
CA THR A 78 29.81 -8.08 -24.88
C THR A 78 30.84 -9.19 -24.68
N GLY A 79 32.10 -8.92 -25.01
CA GLY A 79 33.20 -9.89 -24.89
C GLY A 79 33.28 -10.92 -26.03
N CYS A 80 32.44 -10.81 -27.06
CA CYS A 80 32.52 -11.64 -28.26
C CYS A 80 33.32 -10.94 -29.38
N SER A 81 33.90 -11.72 -30.29
CA SER A 81 34.36 -11.18 -31.58
C SER A 81 33.15 -10.66 -32.37
N LEU A 82 33.36 -9.78 -33.36
CA LEU A 82 32.27 -9.23 -34.17
C LEU A 82 31.38 -10.33 -34.76
N LEU A 83 31.99 -11.37 -35.33
CA LEU A 83 31.28 -12.52 -35.88
C LEU A 83 30.54 -13.31 -34.78
N GLY A 84 31.16 -13.48 -33.61
CA GLY A 84 30.55 -14.17 -32.47
C GLY A 84 29.33 -13.42 -31.91
N GLY A 85 29.38 -12.08 -31.86
CA GLY A 85 28.27 -11.25 -31.46
C GLY A 85 27.09 -11.35 -32.43
N VAL A 86 27.37 -11.28 -33.74
CA VAL A 86 26.33 -11.46 -34.79
C VAL A 86 25.69 -12.84 -34.72
N ALA A 87 26.49 -13.89 -34.57
CA ALA A 87 25.98 -15.26 -34.49
C ALA A 87 25.10 -15.48 -33.24
N ARG A 88 25.51 -14.94 -32.08
CA ARG A 88 24.73 -15.01 -30.84
C ARG A 88 23.44 -14.21 -30.90
N GLY A 89 23.49 -12.97 -31.39
CA GLY A 89 22.29 -12.14 -31.57
C GLY A 89 21.27 -12.84 -32.47
N ARG A 90 21.70 -13.37 -33.61
CA ARG A 90 20.84 -14.14 -34.51
C ARG A 90 20.22 -15.37 -33.83
N HIS A 91 21.01 -16.12 -33.05
CA HIS A 91 20.51 -17.29 -32.33
C HIS A 91 19.46 -16.92 -31.28
N LEU A 92 19.66 -15.81 -30.55
CA LEU A 92 18.70 -15.30 -29.58
C LEU A 92 17.37 -14.94 -30.26
N ASP A 93 17.43 -14.21 -31.37
CA ASP A 93 16.23 -13.83 -32.13
C ASP A 93 15.49 -15.05 -32.67
N GLU A 94 16.20 -16.01 -33.25
CA GLU A 94 15.61 -17.27 -33.73
C GLU A 94 14.93 -18.05 -32.59
N THR A 95 15.52 -18.05 -31.39
CA THR A 95 14.96 -18.72 -30.22
C THR A 95 13.71 -18.00 -29.71
N LYS A 96 13.73 -16.65 -29.69
CA LYS A 96 12.58 -15.83 -29.31
C LYS A 96 11.41 -16.03 -30.28
N MET A 97 11.66 -15.99 -31.58
CA MET A 97 10.61 -16.19 -32.60
C MET A 97 9.98 -17.58 -32.50
N LYS A 98 10.79 -18.65 -32.42
CA LYS A 98 10.26 -20.02 -32.26
C LYS A 98 9.46 -20.20 -30.98
N SER A 99 9.87 -19.54 -29.90
CA SER A 99 9.14 -19.59 -28.63
C SER A 99 7.75 -18.94 -28.76
N LEU A 100 7.66 -17.82 -29.48
CA LEU A 100 6.39 -17.15 -29.79
C LEU A 100 5.51 -18.00 -30.70
N GLU A 101 6.06 -18.61 -31.75
CA GLU A 101 5.33 -19.52 -32.65
C GLU A 101 4.75 -20.73 -31.89
N VAL A 102 5.54 -21.36 -31.01
CA VAL A 102 5.07 -22.48 -30.19
C VAL A 102 3.97 -22.02 -29.22
N GLN A 103 4.13 -20.84 -28.62
CA GLN A 103 3.12 -20.27 -27.74
C GLN A 103 1.81 -19.99 -28.49
N GLU A 104 1.87 -19.45 -29.70
CA GLU A 104 0.69 -19.18 -30.52
C GLU A 104 0.01 -20.48 -30.97
N ALA A 105 0.79 -21.48 -31.41
CA ALA A 105 0.27 -22.75 -31.91
C ALA A 105 -0.33 -23.64 -30.80
N THR A 106 0.28 -23.65 -29.62
CA THR A 106 -0.08 -24.60 -28.54
C THR A 106 -0.74 -23.95 -27.33
N GLY A 107 -0.61 -22.63 -27.19
CA GLY A 107 -0.97 -21.90 -25.96
C GLY A 107 -0.03 -22.14 -24.78
N VAL A 108 1.02 -22.96 -24.95
CA VAL A 108 1.97 -23.30 -23.89
C VAL A 108 3.09 -22.26 -23.84
N ASP A 109 3.25 -21.62 -22.69
CA ASP A 109 4.32 -20.66 -22.43
C ASP A 109 5.66 -21.38 -22.24
N SER A 110 6.76 -20.75 -22.64
CA SER A 110 8.12 -21.29 -22.45
C SER A 110 8.54 -21.30 -20.97
N HIS A 111 7.83 -20.53 -20.14
CA HIS A 111 8.05 -20.46 -18.71
C HIS A 111 6.89 -21.08 -17.92
N TYR A 112 7.25 -21.84 -16.88
CA TYR A 112 6.28 -22.41 -15.92
C TYR A 112 5.41 -21.34 -15.25
N ASN A 113 5.97 -20.16 -15.01
CA ASN A 113 5.22 -19.03 -14.47
C ASN A 113 4.72 -18.17 -15.62
N PHE A 114 3.42 -18.27 -15.92
CA PHE A 114 2.78 -17.47 -16.95
C PHE A 114 2.81 -15.98 -16.56
N ARG A 115 3.53 -15.14 -17.33
CA ARG A 115 3.65 -13.71 -17.02
C ARG A 115 2.71 -12.83 -17.83
N GLY A 116 1.65 -13.43 -18.37
CA GLY A 116 0.63 -12.72 -19.13
C GLY A 116 -0.19 -11.73 -18.29
N ASN A 117 -0.94 -10.88 -18.97
CA ASN A 117 -1.74 -9.82 -18.35
C ASN A 117 -2.80 -10.37 -17.39
N THR A 118 -3.37 -11.54 -17.67
CA THR A 118 -4.37 -12.18 -16.81
C THR A 118 -3.79 -12.61 -15.47
N GLU A 119 -2.59 -13.20 -15.44
CA GLU A 119 -1.94 -13.58 -14.18
C GLU A 119 -1.49 -12.34 -13.39
N LYS A 120 -0.98 -11.30 -14.06
CA LYS A 120 -0.68 -10.01 -13.41
C LYS A 120 -1.93 -9.41 -12.76
N ALA A 121 -3.07 -9.41 -13.47
CA ALA A 121 -4.34 -8.94 -12.93
C ALA A 121 -4.81 -9.79 -11.73
N LEU A 122 -4.73 -11.12 -11.84
CA LEU A 122 -5.07 -12.04 -10.74
C LEU A 122 -4.19 -11.82 -9.51
N ARG A 123 -2.87 -11.66 -9.69
CA ARG A 123 -1.93 -11.37 -8.58
C ARG A 123 -2.28 -10.04 -7.92
N SER A 124 -2.54 -9.00 -8.71
CA SER A 124 -2.96 -7.69 -8.19
C SER A 124 -4.25 -7.80 -7.36
N LEU A 125 -5.25 -8.51 -7.88
CA LEU A 125 -6.52 -8.74 -7.19
C LEU A 125 -6.32 -9.52 -5.88
N LYS A 126 -5.50 -10.57 -5.88
CA LYS A 126 -5.14 -11.33 -4.66
C LYS A 126 -4.47 -10.44 -3.61
N LEU A 127 -3.54 -9.58 -4.02
CA LEU A 127 -2.88 -8.63 -3.12
C LEU A 127 -3.88 -7.61 -2.55
N GLN A 128 -4.77 -7.08 -3.38
CA GLN A 128 -5.81 -6.15 -2.95
C GLN A 128 -6.77 -6.81 -1.95
N GLN A 129 -7.19 -8.04 -2.21
CA GLN A 129 -8.03 -8.82 -1.28
C GLN A 129 -7.32 -9.06 0.05
N ARG A 130 -6.03 -9.45 0.04
CA ARG A 130 -5.25 -9.65 1.26
C ARG A 130 -5.13 -8.37 2.08
N SER A 131 -4.88 -7.24 1.43
CA SER A 131 -4.84 -5.93 2.08
C SER A 131 -6.18 -5.59 2.74
N ARG A 132 -7.30 -5.72 2.00
CA ARG A 132 -8.65 -5.47 2.53
C ARG A 132 -8.97 -6.35 3.73
N ARG A 133 -8.68 -7.66 3.66
CA ARG A 133 -8.88 -8.59 4.78
C ARG A 133 -8.07 -8.20 6.02
N LYS A 134 -6.84 -7.74 5.84
CA LYS A 134 -6.00 -7.26 6.95
C LYS A 134 -6.63 -6.04 7.63
N VAL A 135 -7.09 -5.05 6.86
CA VAL A 135 -7.77 -3.86 7.38
C VAL A 135 -9.04 -4.25 8.15
N GLN A 136 -9.85 -5.16 7.60
CA GLN A 136 -11.05 -5.65 8.27
C GLN A 136 -10.72 -6.41 9.57
N ALA A 137 -9.69 -7.26 9.58
CA ALA A 137 -9.27 -7.96 10.79
C ALA A 137 -8.78 -6.99 11.89
N THR A 138 -8.08 -5.90 11.51
CA THR A 138 -7.72 -4.84 12.46
C THR A 138 -8.97 -4.13 12.99
N GLY A 139 -9.94 -3.82 12.13
CA GLY A 139 -11.22 -3.25 12.56
C GLY A 139 -11.96 -4.13 13.56
N ASP A 140 -12.01 -5.45 13.34
CA ASP A 140 -12.62 -6.40 14.29
C ASP A 140 -11.90 -6.40 15.64
N ALA A 141 -10.57 -6.34 15.64
CA ALA A 141 -9.78 -6.24 16.88
C ALA A 141 -10.05 -4.94 17.64
N ASP A 142 -10.20 -3.82 16.94
CA ASP A 142 -10.55 -2.52 17.53
C ASP A 142 -11.96 -2.52 18.12
N ILE A 143 -12.92 -3.18 17.46
CA ILE A 143 -14.28 -3.37 17.96
C ILE A 143 -14.26 -4.19 19.26
N LEU A 144 -13.52 -5.30 19.30
CA LEU A 144 -13.37 -6.10 20.53
C LEU A 144 -12.76 -5.28 21.67
N ALA A 145 -11.73 -4.49 21.39
CA ALA A 145 -11.11 -3.62 22.38
C ALA A 145 -12.06 -2.51 22.87
N ALA A 146 -12.87 -1.93 21.97
CA ALA A 146 -13.89 -0.94 22.32
C ALA A 146 -15.01 -1.55 23.19
N ASN A 147 -15.50 -2.74 22.82
CA ASN A 147 -16.50 -3.49 23.59
C ASN A 147 -16.00 -3.77 25.02
N GLY A 148 -14.76 -4.27 25.17
CA GLY A 148 -14.18 -4.52 26.49
C GLY A 148 -13.98 -3.25 27.33
N ARG A 149 -13.75 -2.09 26.70
CA ARG A 149 -13.71 -0.79 27.40
C ARG A 149 -15.11 -0.34 27.82
N LEU A 150 -16.10 -0.48 26.95
CA LEU A 150 -17.49 -0.18 27.26
C LEU A 150 -17.96 -0.95 28.49
N ASP A 151 -17.74 -2.28 28.51
CA ASP A 151 -18.10 -3.14 29.65
C ASP A 151 -17.47 -2.63 30.96
N LYS A 152 -16.18 -2.28 30.95
CA LYS A 152 -15.47 -1.71 32.12
C LYS A 152 -16.05 -0.38 32.55
N THR A 153 -16.39 0.51 31.61
CA THR A 153 -16.96 1.83 31.94
C THR A 153 -18.39 1.72 32.46
N ILE A 154 -19.20 0.81 31.93
CA ILE A 154 -20.56 0.52 32.42
C ILE A 154 -20.48 0.03 33.86
N TYR A 155 -19.61 -0.95 34.14
CA TYR A 155 -19.40 -1.46 35.50
C TYR A 155 -18.93 -0.36 36.46
N SER A 156 -17.98 0.48 36.04
CA SER A 156 -17.49 1.61 36.83
C SER A 156 -18.59 2.64 37.14
N LEU A 157 -19.41 2.97 36.14
CA LEU A 157 -20.54 3.89 36.28
C LEU A 157 -21.59 3.35 37.25
N GLN A 158 -21.96 2.07 37.10
CA GLN A 158 -22.89 1.40 38.02
C GLN A 158 -22.34 1.43 39.46
N ARG A 159 -21.07 1.07 39.65
CA ARG A 159 -20.42 1.11 40.97
C ARG A 159 -20.37 2.51 41.58
N ALA A 160 -20.07 3.53 40.76
CA ALA A 160 -20.07 4.92 41.21
C ALA A 160 -21.48 5.38 41.62
N ARG A 161 -22.51 5.00 40.86
CA ARG A 161 -23.92 5.28 41.19
C ARG A 161 -24.34 4.60 42.49
N SER A 162 -24.05 3.32 42.68
CA SER A 162 -24.35 2.59 43.92
C SER A 162 -23.64 3.19 45.15
N ARG A 163 -22.41 3.68 44.98
CA ARG A 163 -21.70 4.40 46.05
C ARG A 163 -22.38 5.73 46.36
N PHE A 164 -22.73 6.51 45.33
CA PHE A 164 -23.41 7.79 45.52
C PHE A 164 -24.75 7.62 46.23
N THR A 165 -25.57 6.62 45.88
CA THR A 165 -26.83 6.36 46.57
C THR A 165 -26.62 5.98 48.03
N ALA A 166 -25.66 5.10 48.33
CA ALA A 166 -25.34 4.73 49.71
C ALA A 166 -24.82 5.92 50.53
N THR A 167 -23.91 6.72 49.98
CA THR A 167 -23.39 7.93 50.65
C THR A 167 -24.48 8.98 50.84
N SER A 168 -25.38 9.15 49.86
CA SER A 168 -26.52 10.07 49.97
C SER A 168 -27.52 9.63 51.04
N GLN A 169 -27.77 8.33 51.18
CA GLN A 169 -28.63 7.79 52.24
C GLN A 169 -28.02 7.98 53.64
N LEU A 170 -26.71 7.77 53.78
CA LEU A 170 -26.00 8.01 55.04
C LEU A 170 -25.96 9.50 55.41
N ALA A 171 -25.83 10.38 54.41
CA ALA A 171 -25.81 11.83 54.63
C ALA A 171 -27.13 12.39 55.18
N LEU A 172 -28.26 11.72 54.93
CA LEU A 172 -29.55 12.06 55.56
C LEU A 172 -29.55 11.79 57.07
N GLN A 173 -28.72 10.85 57.54
CA GLN A 173 -28.60 10.49 58.96
C GLN A 173 -27.49 11.26 59.68
N ARG A 174 -26.40 11.59 58.97
CA ARG A 174 -25.28 12.43 59.46
C ARG A 174 -24.82 13.36 58.35
N PRO A 175 -25.06 14.68 58.43
CA PRO A 175 -24.73 15.60 57.36
C PRO A 175 -23.20 15.84 57.29
N ASP A 176 -22.50 15.00 56.53
CA ASP A 176 -21.14 15.24 56.07
C ASP A 176 -21.17 15.61 54.58
N SER A 177 -21.27 16.92 54.31
CA SER A 177 -21.44 17.48 52.95
C SER A 177 -20.24 17.19 52.03
N GLY A 178 -19.04 16.97 52.59
CA GLY A 178 -17.82 16.74 51.83
C GLY A 178 -17.80 15.38 51.13
N GLN A 179 -18.37 14.34 51.75
CA GLN A 179 -18.40 12.99 51.19
C GLN A 179 -19.40 12.85 50.04
N VAL A 180 -20.55 13.49 50.14
CA VAL A 180 -21.59 13.49 49.09
C VAL A 180 -21.07 14.15 47.83
N GLU A 181 -20.39 15.30 47.94
CA GLU A 181 -19.86 15.98 46.76
C GLU A 181 -18.69 15.22 46.11
N LYS A 182 -17.85 14.53 46.91
CA LYS A 182 -16.84 13.63 46.36
C LYS A 182 -17.47 12.46 45.58
N ALA A 183 -18.54 11.88 46.11
CA ALA A 183 -19.28 10.80 45.44
C ALA A 183 -19.96 11.30 44.16
N ARG A 184 -20.52 12.52 44.16
CA ARG A 184 -21.12 13.17 42.98
C ARG A 184 -20.09 13.39 41.87
N ARG A 185 -18.92 13.94 42.21
CA ARG A 185 -17.79 14.11 41.26
C ARG A 185 -17.34 12.76 40.69
N SER A 186 -17.31 11.72 41.51
CA SER A 186 -16.98 10.35 41.07
C SER A 186 -17.95 9.82 40.01
N VAL A 187 -19.26 10.05 40.18
CA VAL A 187 -20.27 9.68 39.17
C VAL A 187 -20.09 10.48 37.88
N ALA A 188 -19.90 11.80 37.97
CA ALA A 188 -19.70 12.67 36.81
C ALA A 188 -18.47 12.24 35.97
N ASN A 189 -17.36 11.92 36.64
CA ASN A 189 -16.16 11.42 35.97
C ASN A 189 -16.40 10.07 35.30
N ALA A 190 -17.09 9.13 35.96
CA ALA A 190 -17.43 7.84 35.39
C ALA A 190 -18.38 7.96 34.18
N GLN A 191 -19.32 8.91 34.23
CA GLN A 191 -20.23 9.19 33.12
C GLN A 191 -19.50 9.77 31.91
N THR A 192 -18.60 10.73 32.13
CA THR A 192 -17.74 11.29 31.06
C THR A 192 -16.88 10.20 30.41
N ALA A 193 -16.34 9.27 31.21
CA ALA A 193 -15.55 8.15 30.70
C ALA A 193 -16.40 7.17 29.86
N TYR A 194 -17.64 6.90 30.28
CA TYR A 194 -18.60 6.09 29.52
C TYR A 194 -18.98 6.75 28.19
N GLU A 195 -19.27 8.06 28.19
CA GLU A 195 -19.61 8.81 26.96
C GLU A 195 -18.46 8.78 25.94
N LYS A 196 -17.22 8.96 26.39
CA LYS A 196 -16.03 8.83 25.54
C LYS A 196 -15.87 7.42 24.97
N ALA A 197 -16.14 6.38 25.76
CA ALA A 197 -16.10 5.00 25.30
C ALA A 197 -17.20 4.72 24.25
N LEU A 198 -18.38 5.28 24.44
CA LEU A 198 -19.51 5.15 23.52
C LEU A 198 -19.25 5.89 22.20
N GLN A 199 -18.68 7.09 22.25
CA GLN A 199 -18.27 7.82 21.06
C GLN A 199 -17.19 7.08 20.26
N ARG A 200 -16.22 6.46 20.95
CA ARG A 200 -15.23 5.59 20.30
C ARG A 200 -15.88 4.39 19.61
N SER A 201 -16.87 3.76 20.25
CA SER A 201 -17.65 2.65 19.67
C SER A 201 -18.42 3.10 18.41
N ARG A 202 -19.04 4.28 18.44
CA ARG A 202 -19.71 4.90 17.28
C ARG A 202 -18.78 5.11 16.09
N ASN A 203 -17.56 5.58 16.33
CA ASN A 203 -16.58 5.82 15.26
C ASN A 203 -16.11 4.52 14.57
N LEU A 204 -16.36 3.35 15.18
CA LEU A 204 -16.01 2.05 14.61
C LEU A 204 -17.17 1.43 13.79
N ILE A 205 -18.31 2.11 13.66
CA ILE A 205 -19.40 1.66 12.80
C ILE A 205 -18.93 1.60 11.35
N GLY A 206 -19.22 0.49 10.67
CA GLY A 206 -18.80 0.26 9.28
C GLY A 206 -17.34 -0.20 9.13
N THR A 207 -16.60 -0.35 10.24
CA THR A 207 -15.29 -1.00 10.24
C THR A 207 -15.41 -2.50 10.49
N GLY A 208 -14.38 -3.25 10.12
CA GLY A 208 -14.34 -4.69 10.38
C GLY A 208 -14.95 -5.57 9.29
N THR A 209 -15.08 -6.85 9.59
CA THR A 209 -15.75 -7.85 8.72
C THR A 209 -17.26 -7.90 8.93
N GLY A 210 -17.76 -7.33 10.03
CA GLY A 210 -19.15 -7.47 10.47
C GLY A 210 -19.40 -8.74 11.30
N SER A 211 -18.41 -9.61 11.48
CA SER A 211 -18.52 -10.81 12.31
C SER A 211 -18.58 -10.46 13.81
N VAL A 212 -17.86 -9.41 14.22
CA VAL A 212 -17.89 -8.89 15.57
C VAL A 212 -18.91 -7.77 15.66
N LYS A 213 -19.97 -7.97 16.46
CA LYS A 213 -20.98 -6.94 16.71
C LYS A 213 -20.48 -5.93 17.74
N LEU A 214 -20.76 -4.66 17.50
CA LEU A 214 -20.61 -3.61 18.51
C LEU A 214 -21.61 -3.87 19.64
N LYS A 215 -21.12 -3.88 20.88
CA LYS A 215 -21.99 -3.95 22.05
C LYS A 215 -22.61 -2.57 22.24
N TRP A 216 -23.92 -2.49 22.03
CA TRP A 216 -24.70 -1.37 22.49
C TRP A 216 -25.19 -1.65 23.89
N PRO A 217 -25.17 -0.65 24.80
CA PRO A 217 -25.83 -0.80 26.07
C PRO A 217 -27.34 -0.97 25.80
N GLU A 218 -27.86 -2.16 26.04
CA GLU A 218 -29.31 -2.37 26.15
C GLU A 218 -29.79 -1.55 27.35
N PHE A 219 -30.43 -0.40 27.08
CA PHE A 219 -31.54 0.24 27.83
C PHE A 219 -31.60 1.76 27.54
N VAL A 220 -32.52 2.18 26.67
CA VAL A 220 -33.73 3.02 26.97
C VAL A 220 -34.68 2.87 25.77
N GLN A 221 -35.35 1.71 25.64
CA GLN A 221 -36.67 1.66 25.01
C GLN A 221 -37.67 1.44 26.14
N GLY A 222 -37.91 2.49 26.91
CA GLY A 222 -39.11 2.59 27.73
C GLY A 222 -40.22 3.13 26.83
N HIS A 223 -41.29 2.34 26.70
CA HIS A 223 -42.65 2.72 26.29
C HIS A 223 -42.82 3.99 25.45
N SER A 224 -43.06 3.77 24.15
CA SER A 224 -43.91 4.65 23.34
C SER A 224 -45.06 3.80 22.82
N GLU A 225 -45.97 3.43 23.72
CA GLU A 225 -47.37 3.25 23.34
C GLU A 225 -47.99 4.65 23.28
N ALA A 226 -48.31 5.07 22.07
CA ALA A 226 -49.32 6.07 21.74
C ALA A 226 -49.82 5.76 20.33
#